data_AF-A0A4R8TN58-F1
#
_entry.id   AF-A0A4R8TN58-F1
#
_cell.length_a   1.000
_cell.length_b   1.000
_cell.length_c   1.000
_cell.angle_alpha   90.00
_cell.angle_beta   90.00
_cell.angle_gamma   90.00
#
_symmetry.space_group_name_H-M   'P 1'
#
loop_
_entity.id
_entity.type
_entity.pdbx_description
1 polymer ?
#
loop_
_entity_poly.entity_id
_entity_poly.type
_entity_poly.pdbx_seq_one_letter_code
_entity_poly.pdbx_strand_id
1 'polypeptide(L)'
;MGQPSAAASNAIIYVTYGLFLISGTAIAWKFRNQSKGEFLSGNRTQTGQNPFLRWSRDVLLYAPPPLPLALNFIASALGSGILFSYPELATITGIQGVLVYALSSSLPLLIFAVLGPIIRRKTPEGFVLTAWTRQRYGTVAMFYLSFMTLVTLFLYMVAELSAIGQVVNTLTSLDGLPVMIVQCIITTIYTSLGGFRISFITDNLQGAMVVCLIIIVAVTMGVKAEIDTSLIETSGYLKPTLLGWQLLYILPICILTNDFFLSGFWLRTFASKTDKDLRIGVSVAVVIILCILTMVGVTGCVAVWSGALPLDGVAESGSVAFFLLLNQLPAWVVGIVLVMVCTLSTAAFDTLQSAMVSSASNDLFRNRLNIWWIRAGVVVIIIPTVIIALKAPSILQIYLISDLVSASVIPVLVFGLADRFYWWRGFEVVVGGLGGLLTVFIFGIIYYDGDTQKAGNLLIISEGLYANDWSVFGAFVAAPVGSFLWGFAGLGCRLAFQYAMAKKNGRRFDALDRPVDTPYAPDGVPRQVDVDEYADVTSDVEIVKPAGKFF
;
A
#
# COMPACT_ATOMS: atom_id res chain seq x y z
N MET A 1 -26.37 25.74 -7.80
CA MET A 1 -24.89 25.85 -7.72
C MET A 1 -24.38 24.48 -7.27
N GLY A 2 -23.25 23.91 -7.71
CA GLY A 2 -22.26 24.34 -8.69
C GLY A 2 -21.75 23.17 -9.56
N GLN A 3 -22.58 22.19 -9.93
CA GLN A 3 -22.14 21.15 -10.87
C GLN A 3 -21.84 21.77 -12.26
N PRO A 4 -20.65 21.51 -12.84
CA PRO A 4 -20.38 21.87 -14.22
C PRO A 4 -21.36 21.15 -15.17
N SER A 5 -21.68 21.79 -16.29
CA SER A 5 -22.56 21.16 -17.30
C SER A 5 -21.95 19.85 -17.79
N ALA A 6 -22.77 18.89 -18.24
CA ALA A 6 -22.27 17.62 -18.75
C ALA A 6 -21.18 17.78 -19.83
N ALA A 7 -21.32 18.79 -20.70
CA ALA A 7 -20.33 19.13 -21.71
C ALA A 7 -19.01 19.65 -21.08
N ALA A 8 -19.09 20.52 -20.07
CA ALA A 8 -17.92 21.01 -19.36
C ALA A 8 -17.23 19.89 -18.57
N SER A 9 -17.98 19.04 -17.88
CA SER A 9 -17.47 17.87 -17.15
C SER A 9 -16.76 16.89 -18.07
N ASN A 10 -17.37 16.53 -19.20
CA ASN A 10 -16.75 15.69 -20.22
C ASN A 10 -15.47 16.32 -20.77
N ALA A 11 -15.50 17.63 -21.09
CA ALA A 11 -14.32 18.34 -21.56
C ALA A 11 -13.19 18.29 -20.53
N ILE A 12 -13.47 18.60 -19.26
CA ILE A 12 -12.47 18.58 -18.18
C ILE A 12 -11.86 17.18 -18.02
N ILE A 13 -12.70 16.15 -17.90
CA ILE A 13 -12.25 14.77 -17.65
C ILE A 13 -11.46 14.24 -18.84
N TYR A 14 -12.03 14.28 -20.05
CA TYR A 14 -11.40 13.68 -21.23
C TYR A 14 -10.22 14.47 -21.77
N VAL A 15 -10.18 15.80 -21.60
CA VAL A 15 -8.97 16.58 -21.88
C VAL A 15 -7.87 16.23 -20.89
N THR A 16 -8.19 16.09 -19.60
CA THR A 16 -7.21 15.65 -18.59
C THR A 16 -6.62 14.29 -18.98
N TYR A 17 -7.47 13.31 -19.28
CA TYR A 17 -7.06 11.99 -19.75
C TYR A 17 -6.29 12.01 -21.08
N GLY A 18 -6.69 12.85 -22.03
CA GLY A 18 -5.96 13.06 -23.28
C GLY A 18 -4.56 13.62 -23.05
N LEU A 19 -4.42 14.59 -22.13
CA LEU A 19 -3.12 15.13 -21.71
C LEU A 19 -2.26 14.05 -21.05
N PHE A 20 -2.84 13.18 -20.23
CA PHE A 20 -2.12 12.02 -19.66
C PHE A 20 -1.66 11.04 -20.72
N LEU A 21 -2.52 10.72 -21.70
CA LEU A 21 -2.15 9.84 -22.80
C LEU A 21 -1.00 10.45 -23.62
N ILE A 22 -1.10 11.72 -24.01
CA ILE A 22 -0.09 12.40 -24.83
C ILE A 22 1.23 12.54 -24.06
N SER A 23 1.19 13.03 -22.81
CA SER A 23 2.39 13.19 -22.00
C SER A 23 3.04 11.85 -21.66
N GLY A 24 2.26 10.85 -21.23
CA GLY A 24 2.72 9.51 -20.93
C GLY A 24 3.34 8.81 -22.14
N THR A 25 2.70 8.89 -23.30
CA THR A 25 3.24 8.31 -24.55
C THR A 25 4.47 9.05 -25.06
N ALA A 26 4.52 10.38 -24.96
CA ALA A 26 5.69 11.17 -25.33
C ALA A 26 6.91 10.84 -24.45
N ILE A 27 6.69 10.69 -23.14
CA ILE A 27 7.74 10.26 -22.20
C ILE A 27 8.15 8.81 -22.52
N ALA A 28 7.20 7.91 -22.80
CA ALA A 28 7.49 6.53 -23.22
C ALA A 28 8.33 6.45 -24.49
N TRP A 29 7.98 7.25 -25.49
CA TRP A 29 8.73 7.32 -26.74
C TRP A 29 10.16 7.82 -26.52
N LYS A 30 10.36 8.81 -25.65
CA LYS A 30 11.69 9.33 -25.29
C LYS A 30 12.57 8.29 -24.59
N PHE A 31 11.98 7.40 -23.80
CA PHE A 31 12.71 6.40 -23.00
C PHE A 31 12.70 4.97 -23.58
N ARG A 32 12.23 4.78 -24.82
CA ARG A 32 12.05 3.46 -25.47
C ARG A 32 13.33 2.60 -25.63
N ASN A 33 14.53 3.18 -25.53
CA ASN A 33 15.80 2.48 -25.72
C ASN A 33 16.42 1.93 -24.43
N GLN A 34 15.67 1.89 -23.32
CA GLN A 34 16.18 1.42 -22.03
C GLN A 34 16.29 -0.11 -21.94
N SER A 35 17.26 -0.58 -21.15
CA SER A 35 17.45 -2.02 -20.92
C SER A 35 16.33 -2.62 -20.03
N LYS A 36 16.07 -3.93 -20.14
CA LYS A 36 15.04 -4.63 -19.33
C LYS A 36 15.22 -4.43 -17.82
N GLY A 37 16.46 -4.35 -17.34
CA GLY A 37 16.76 -4.09 -15.93
C GLY A 37 16.39 -2.67 -15.48
N GLU A 38 16.59 -1.69 -16.35
CA GLU A 38 16.20 -0.30 -16.10
C GLU A 38 14.69 -0.07 -16.21
N PHE A 39 14.04 -0.85 -17.07
CA PHE A 39 12.59 -0.87 -17.25
C PHE A 39 11.84 -1.41 -16.03
N LEU A 40 12.47 -2.36 -15.32
CA LEU A 40 11.93 -3.01 -14.11
C LEU A 40 12.47 -2.41 -12.80
N SER A 41 13.65 -1.76 -12.83
CA SER A 41 14.29 -1.20 -11.64
C SER A 41 15.00 0.14 -11.94
N GLY A 42 14.52 1.21 -11.31
CA GLY A 42 15.14 2.55 -11.35
C GLY A 42 16.29 2.72 -10.36
N ASN A 43 17.19 1.74 -10.20
CA ASN A 43 18.13 1.75 -9.09
C ASN A 43 19.41 2.59 -9.34
N ARG A 44 19.79 3.35 -8.29
CA ARG A 44 21.08 4.01 -8.02
C ARG A 44 21.61 5.11 -8.96
N THR A 45 21.08 5.32 -10.15
CA THR A 45 21.65 6.35 -11.07
C THR A 45 20.93 7.70 -11.09
N GLN A 46 19.80 7.86 -10.40
CA GLN A 46 18.90 8.98 -10.67
C GLN A 46 19.08 10.24 -9.81
N THR A 47 20.20 10.42 -9.10
CA THR A 47 20.43 11.72 -8.45
C THR A 47 20.89 12.84 -9.41
N GLY A 48 21.00 12.59 -10.73
CA GLY A 48 21.65 13.54 -11.65
C GLY A 48 20.98 13.84 -12.99
N GLN A 49 19.91 13.16 -13.42
CA GLN A 49 19.48 13.26 -14.83
C GLN A 49 18.00 13.61 -15.07
N ASN A 50 17.16 13.71 -14.04
CA ASN A 50 15.75 14.07 -14.25
C ASN A 50 15.60 15.60 -14.43
N PRO A 51 15.07 16.10 -15.57
CA PRO A 51 14.86 17.53 -15.81
C PRO A 51 13.95 18.19 -14.77
N PHE A 52 13.04 17.42 -14.14
CA PHE A 52 12.19 17.92 -13.07
C PHE A 52 12.89 17.93 -11.71
N LEU A 53 13.80 16.98 -11.42
CA LEU A 53 14.68 17.14 -10.24
C LEU A 53 15.65 18.30 -10.45
N ARG A 54 16.08 18.55 -11.68
CA ARG A 54 16.88 19.72 -12.05
C ARG A 54 16.05 21.00 -11.87
N TRP A 55 14.85 21.08 -12.44
CA TRP A 55 13.92 22.19 -12.24
C TRP A 55 13.50 22.38 -10.78
N SER A 56 13.23 21.32 -10.03
CA SER A 56 12.93 21.37 -8.60
C SER A 56 14.15 21.82 -7.80
N ARG A 57 15.36 21.40 -8.17
CA ARG A 57 16.62 21.88 -7.58
C ARG A 57 16.96 23.32 -8.01
N ASP A 58 16.48 23.75 -9.18
CA ASP A 58 16.68 25.08 -9.74
C ASP A 58 15.61 26.08 -9.23
N VAL A 59 14.41 25.60 -8.85
CA VAL A 59 13.34 26.39 -8.21
C VAL A 59 13.48 26.37 -6.69
N LEU A 60 13.91 25.26 -6.10
CA LEU A 60 14.29 25.12 -4.68
C LEU A 60 15.81 25.17 -4.52
N LEU A 61 16.44 26.23 -5.02
CA LEU A 61 17.90 26.41 -5.09
C LEU A 61 18.62 26.43 -3.71
N TYR A 62 17.89 26.19 -2.62
CA TYR A 62 18.37 26.08 -1.23
C TYR A 62 17.73 24.95 -0.41
N ALA A 63 17.03 23.99 -1.01
CA ALA A 63 16.42 22.90 -0.25
C ALA A 63 17.47 21.85 0.17
N PRO A 64 17.52 21.45 1.45
CA PRO A 64 18.48 20.45 1.92
C PRO A 64 18.19 19.07 1.27
N PRO A 65 19.24 18.21 1.10
CA PRO A 65 19.15 16.90 0.44
C PRO A 65 18.00 15.94 0.85
N PRO A 66 17.43 15.96 2.07
CA PRO A 66 16.27 15.12 2.42
C PRO A 66 14.92 15.55 1.81
N LEU A 67 14.79 16.76 1.25
CA LEU A 67 13.49 17.26 0.78
C LEU A 67 12.93 16.50 -0.44
N PRO A 68 13.70 16.17 -1.48
CA PRO A 68 13.20 15.36 -2.60
C PRO A 68 12.74 13.97 -2.15
N LEU A 69 13.43 13.37 -1.17
CA LEU A 69 13.02 12.08 -0.61
C LEU A 69 11.69 12.21 0.14
N ALA A 70 11.54 13.26 0.96
CA ALA A 70 10.28 13.53 1.66
C ALA A 70 9.11 13.71 0.69
N LEU A 71 9.28 14.51 -0.36
CA LEU A 71 8.27 14.71 -1.41
C LEU A 71 7.87 13.41 -2.11
N ASN A 72 8.83 12.51 -2.33
CA ASN A 72 8.55 11.20 -2.91
C ASN A 72 7.72 10.31 -1.97
N PHE A 73 8.01 10.31 -0.66
CA PHE A 73 7.20 9.60 0.32
C PHE A 73 5.78 10.18 0.42
N ILE A 74 5.65 11.51 0.41
CA ILE A 74 4.37 12.21 0.38
C ILE A 74 3.56 11.79 -0.85
N ALA A 75 4.16 11.86 -2.05
CA ALA A 75 3.49 11.47 -3.28
C ALA A 75 3.04 9.99 -3.26
N SER A 76 3.79 9.10 -2.60
CA SER A 76 3.39 7.69 -2.47
C SER A 76 2.22 7.46 -1.53
N ALA A 77 2.07 8.30 -0.50
CA ALA A 77 1.06 8.14 0.53
C ALA A 77 -0.28 8.80 0.13
N LEU A 78 -0.25 9.74 -0.80
CA LEU A 78 -1.41 10.51 -1.23
C LEU A 78 -2.05 9.91 -2.50
N GLY A 79 -2.91 8.91 -2.33
CA GLY A 79 -3.79 8.38 -3.38
C GLY A 79 -5.16 9.07 -3.42
N SER A 80 -6.03 8.75 -4.40
CA SER A 80 -7.36 9.38 -4.47
C SER A 80 -8.30 8.93 -3.35
N GLY A 81 -8.12 7.69 -2.85
CA GLY A 81 -8.94 7.15 -1.77
C GLY A 81 -8.81 7.87 -0.42
N ILE A 82 -7.80 8.73 -0.22
CA ILE A 82 -7.70 9.56 1.00
C ILE A 82 -8.84 10.58 1.08
N LEU A 83 -9.38 11.02 -0.07
CA LEU A 83 -10.48 11.97 -0.16
C LEU A 83 -11.84 11.34 0.17
N PHE A 84 -11.86 10.03 0.38
CA PHE A 84 -13.04 9.25 0.75
C PHE A 84 -12.88 8.73 2.18
N SER A 85 -11.85 7.92 2.41
CA SER A 85 -11.64 7.18 3.66
C SER A 85 -11.54 8.05 4.92
N TYR A 86 -10.82 9.19 4.85
CA TYR A 86 -10.65 10.07 6.01
C TYR A 86 -11.91 10.89 6.30
N PRO A 87 -12.54 11.55 5.31
CA PRO A 87 -13.83 12.20 5.53
C PRO A 87 -14.91 11.22 6.00
N GLU A 88 -14.99 10.02 5.39
CA GLU A 88 -15.92 8.96 5.79
C GLU A 88 -15.74 8.61 7.27
N LEU A 89 -14.51 8.33 7.70
CA LEU A 89 -14.24 8.02 9.10
C LEU A 89 -14.64 9.16 10.04
N ALA A 90 -14.45 10.41 9.62
CA ALA A 90 -14.85 11.58 10.38
C ALA A 90 -16.36 11.64 10.61
N THR A 91 -17.16 11.22 9.63
CA THR A 91 -18.62 11.15 9.78
C THR A 91 -19.08 10.08 10.78
N ILE A 92 -18.27 9.05 11.00
CA ILE A 92 -18.57 7.94 11.93
C ILE A 92 -18.10 8.26 13.36
N THR A 93 -16.90 8.82 13.50
CA THR A 93 -16.16 8.88 14.77
C THR A 93 -15.80 10.29 15.23
N GLY A 94 -16.11 11.30 14.43
CA GLY A 94 -15.77 12.69 14.69
C GLY A 94 -14.27 12.99 14.62
N ILE A 95 -13.86 14.06 15.27
CA ILE A 95 -12.47 14.55 15.24
C ILE A 95 -11.50 13.55 15.87
N GLN A 96 -11.94 12.81 16.89
CA GLN A 96 -11.09 11.79 17.52
C GLN A 96 -10.61 10.78 16.48
N GLY A 97 -11.51 10.17 15.71
CA GLY A 97 -11.11 9.15 14.75
C GLY A 97 -10.31 9.73 13.58
N VAL A 98 -10.56 10.98 13.16
CA VAL A 98 -9.70 11.65 12.17
C VAL A 98 -8.27 11.75 12.66
N LEU A 99 -8.06 12.23 13.89
CA LEU A 99 -6.71 12.37 14.45
C LEU A 99 -6.05 11.00 14.63
N VAL A 100 -6.79 10.02 15.14
CA VAL A 100 -6.29 8.65 15.28
C VAL A 100 -5.90 8.09 13.93
N TYR A 101 -6.71 8.24 12.88
CA TYR A 101 -6.39 7.75 11.55
C TYR A 101 -5.21 8.48 10.92
N ALA A 102 -5.18 9.81 10.97
CA ALA A 102 -4.07 10.60 10.42
C ALA A 102 -2.74 10.28 11.11
N LEU A 103 -2.74 10.09 12.44
CA LEU A 103 -1.57 9.63 13.20
C LEU A 103 -1.19 8.19 12.83
N SER A 104 -2.17 7.31 12.73
CA SER A 104 -1.98 5.89 12.38
C SER A 104 -1.50 5.70 10.95
N SER A 105 -1.75 6.64 10.05
CA SER A 105 -1.26 6.57 8.67
C SER A 105 0.12 7.19 8.51
N SER A 106 0.41 8.24 9.27
CA SER A 106 1.67 8.97 9.14
C SER A 106 2.80 8.37 9.98
N LEU A 107 2.55 8.00 11.24
CA LEU A 107 3.58 7.52 12.16
C LEU A 107 4.22 6.18 11.74
N PRO A 108 3.47 5.17 11.24
CA PRO A 108 4.08 3.91 10.81
C PRO A 108 5.14 4.07 9.74
N LEU A 109 5.10 5.12 8.92
CA LEU A 109 6.12 5.38 7.91
C LEU A 109 7.53 5.51 8.51
N LEU A 110 7.66 5.94 9.77
CA LEU A 110 8.92 5.98 10.50
C LEU A 110 9.60 4.61 10.58
N ILE A 111 8.85 3.50 10.48
CA ILE A 111 9.41 2.15 10.46
C ILE A 111 10.39 1.96 9.32
N PHE A 112 10.16 2.58 8.15
CA PHE A 112 11.05 2.48 7.00
C PHE A 112 12.41 3.12 7.26
N ALA A 113 12.46 4.15 8.11
CA ALA A 113 13.72 4.77 8.54
C ALA A 113 14.56 3.85 9.45
N VAL A 114 13.93 2.86 10.08
CA VAL A 114 14.58 1.87 10.96
C VAL A 114 14.86 0.56 10.22
N LEU A 115 13.85 -0.02 9.57
CA LEU A 115 13.94 -1.30 8.86
C LEU A 115 14.67 -1.20 7.53
N GLY A 116 14.57 -0.07 6.84
CA GLY A 116 15.27 0.18 5.58
C GLY A 116 16.76 -0.12 5.67
N PRO A 117 17.51 0.51 6.60
CA PRO A 117 18.92 0.23 6.83
C PRO A 117 19.21 -1.24 7.20
N ILE A 118 18.36 -1.88 8.01
CA ILE A 118 18.54 -3.29 8.42
C ILE A 118 18.45 -4.22 7.22
N ILE A 119 17.40 -4.07 6.41
CA ILE A 119 17.19 -4.92 5.23
C ILE A 119 18.25 -4.64 4.17
N ARG A 120 18.66 -3.38 3.97
CA ARG A 120 19.79 -3.01 3.08
C ARG A 120 21.07 -3.76 3.39
N ARG A 121 21.41 -3.90 4.68
CA ARG A 121 22.62 -4.62 5.11
C ARG A 121 22.49 -6.13 4.87
N LYS A 122 21.30 -6.70 5.11
CA LYS A 122 21.05 -8.14 4.92
C LYS A 122 20.92 -8.53 3.45
N THR A 123 20.38 -7.65 2.60
CA THR A 123 20.16 -7.91 1.17
C THR A 123 20.56 -6.71 0.30
N PRO A 124 21.87 -6.49 0.07
CA PRO A 124 22.36 -5.34 -0.70
C PRO A 124 21.90 -5.33 -2.17
N GLU A 125 21.71 -6.53 -2.74
CA GLU A 125 21.26 -6.79 -4.11
C GLU A 125 19.75 -7.14 -4.18
N GLY A 126 19.07 -7.22 -3.02
CA GLY A 126 17.69 -7.67 -2.92
C GLY A 126 16.71 -6.54 -3.21
N PHE A 127 16.18 -6.50 -4.43
CA PHE A 127 15.05 -5.64 -4.78
C PHE A 127 13.75 -6.33 -4.28
N VAL A 128 13.04 -5.69 -3.35
CA VAL A 128 11.72 -6.07 -2.79
C VAL A 128 11.74 -7.01 -1.55
N LEU A 129 10.78 -6.82 -0.64
CA LEU A 129 10.51 -7.66 0.54
C LEU A 129 10.39 -9.16 0.20
N THR A 130 9.91 -9.47 -1.00
CA THR A 130 9.80 -10.83 -1.56
C THR A 130 11.18 -11.47 -1.76
N ALA A 131 12.18 -10.71 -2.20
CA ALA A 131 13.55 -11.19 -2.36
C ALA A 131 14.19 -11.54 -1.01
N TRP A 132 14.01 -10.69 0.00
CA TRP A 132 14.42 -11.00 1.38
C TRP A 132 13.69 -12.24 1.91
N THR A 133 12.38 -12.32 1.72
CA THR A 133 11.56 -13.47 2.13
C THR A 133 12.06 -14.76 1.49
N ARG A 134 12.44 -14.72 0.21
CA ARG A 134 13.05 -15.87 -0.48
C ARG A 134 14.37 -16.28 0.13
N GLN A 135 15.28 -15.34 0.37
CA GLN A 135 16.60 -15.64 0.94
C GLN A 135 16.48 -16.17 2.37
N ARG A 136 15.55 -15.62 3.15
CA ARG A 136 15.36 -15.96 4.57
C ARG A 136 14.52 -17.21 4.81
N TYR A 137 13.47 -17.41 4.02
CA TYR A 137 12.43 -18.42 4.26
C TYR A 137 12.24 -19.42 3.13
N GLY A 138 12.86 -19.20 1.97
CA GLY A 138 12.79 -20.07 0.80
C GLY A 138 11.67 -19.71 -0.17
N THR A 139 11.56 -20.52 -1.23
CA THR A 139 10.71 -20.23 -2.39
C THR A 139 9.21 -20.30 -2.08
N VAL A 140 8.77 -21.19 -1.21
CA VAL A 140 7.33 -21.35 -0.90
C VAL A 140 6.78 -20.12 -0.19
N ALA A 141 7.48 -19.62 0.83
CA ALA A 141 7.11 -18.40 1.53
C ALA A 141 7.14 -17.17 0.61
N MET A 142 8.08 -17.13 -0.35
CA MET A 142 8.11 -16.08 -1.38
C MET A 142 6.87 -16.12 -2.27
N PHE A 143 6.46 -17.29 -2.78
CA PHE A 143 5.25 -17.40 -3.60
C PHE A 143 3.99 -17.04 -2.82
N TYR A 144 3.91 -17.48 -1.56
CA TYR A 144 2.82 -17.12 -0.66
C TYR A 144 2.74 -15.60 -0.46
N LEU A 145 3.86 -14.96 -0.13
CA LEU A 145 3.90 -13.51 0.04
C LEU A 145 3.55 -12.78 -1.25
N SER A 146 4.11 -13.20 -2.39
CA SER A 146 3.82 -12.63 -3.70
C SER A 146 2.33 -12.71 -4.05
N PHE A 147 1.69 -13.84 -3.77
CA PHE A 147 0.24 -13.99 -3.95
C PHE A 147 -0.54 -12.99 -3.08
N MET A 148 -0.19 -12.87 -1.79
CA MET A 148 -0.84 -11.90 -0.88
C MET A 148 -0.60 -10.45 -1.31
N THR A 149 0.58 -10.12 -1.85
CA THR A 149 0.86 -8.82 -2.46
C THR A 149 -0.05 -8.58 -3.67
N LEU A 150 -0.23 -9.57 -4.56
CA LEU A 150 -1.09 -9.43 -5.73
C LEU A 150 -2.57 -9.23 -5.34
N VAL A 151 -3.06 -9.92 -4.31
CA VAL A 151 -4.41 -9.70 -3.75
C VAL A 151 -4.55 -8.28 -3.20
N THR A 152 -3.56 -7.80 -2.45
CA THR A 152 -3.52 -6.44 -1.92
C THR A 152 -3.57 -5.40 -3.05
N LEU A 153 -2.73 -5.55 -4.07
CA LEU A 153 -2.72 -4.66 -5.24
C LEU A 153 -4.05 -4.68 -6.00
N PHE A 154 -4.68 -5.85 -6.11
CA PHE A 154 -6.00 -5.98 -6.72
C PHE A 154 -7.07 -5.19 -5.95
N LEU A 155 -7.14 -5.33 -4.62
CA LEU A 155 -8.07 -4.57 -3.79
C LEU A 155 -7.83 -3.05 -3.91
N TYR A 156 -6.57 -2.63 -3.94
CA TYR A 156 -6.23 -1.22 -4.17
C TYR A 156 -6.66 -0.72 -5.55
N MET A 157 -6.55 -1.54 -6.59
CA MET A 157 -7.08 -1.17 -7.92
C MET A 157 -8.60 -1.02 -7.90
N VAL A 158 -9.32 -1.88 -7.16
CA VAL A 158 -10.78 -1.76 -6.96
C VAL A 158 -11.11 -0.45 -6.25
N ALA A 159 -10.39 -0.12 -5.17
CA ALA A 159 -10.54 1.11 -4.41
C ALA A 159 -10.36 2.36 -5.29
N GLU A 160 -9.30 2.43 -6.08
CA GLU A 160 -9.01 3.59 -6.94
C GLU A 160 -10.04 3.76 -8.07
N LEU A 161 -10.53 2.67 -8.67
CA LEU A 161 -11.58 2.75 -9.68
C LEU A 161 -12.95 3.08 -9.08
N SER A 162 -13.23 2.61 -7.87
CA SER A 162 -14.46 2.98 -7.16
C SER A 162 -14.44 4.48 -6.82
N ALA A 163 -13.28 5.00 -6.37
CA ALA A 163 -13.07 6.43 -6.10
C ALA A 163 -13.48 7.30 -7.29
N ILE A 164 -12.90 7.06 -8.47
CA ILE A 164 -13.19 7.89 -9.64
C ILE A 164 -14.67 7.79 -10.05
N GLY A 165 -15.26 6.58 -9.99
CA GLY A 165 -16.68 6.37 -10.30
C GLY A 165 -17.59 7.17 -9.36
N GLN A 166 -17.34 7.11 -8.05
CA GLN A 166 -18.11 7.84 -7.03
C GLN A 166 -17.95 9.35 -7.17
N VAL A 167 -16.74 9.86 -7.45
CA VAL A 167 -16.53 11.31 -7.68
C VAL A 167 -17.32 11.80 -8.88
N VAL A 168 -17.24 11.09 -10.01
CA VAL A 168 -17.93 11.50 -11.24
C VAL A 168 -19.45 11.52 -11.01
N ASN A 169 -20.00 10.48 -10.39
CA ASN A 169 -21.43 10.39 -10.10
C ASN A 169 -21.91 11.47 -9.11
N THR A 170 -21.05 11.89 -8.17
CA THR A 170 -21.42 12.86 -7.13
C THR A 170 -21.26 14.31 -7.59
N LEU A 171 -20.18 14.62 -8.30
CA LEU A 171 -19.82 15.98 -8.71
C LEU A 171 -20.33 16.36 -10.10
N THR A 172 -20.82 15.40 -10.87
CA THR A 172 -21.30 15.63 -12.24
C THR A 172 -22.60 14.89 -12.48
N SER A 173 -23.29 15.20 -13.58
CA SER A 173 -24.46 14.46 -14.04
C SER A 173 -24.13 13.29 -14.98
N LEU A 174 -22.87 12.83 -14.98
CA LEU A 174 -22.38 11.76 -15.86
C LEU A 174 -22.37 10.42 -15.13
N ASP A 175 -22.43 9.34 -15.90
CA ASP A 175 -22.15 8.00 -15.42
C ASP A 175 -20.62 7.80 -15.29
N GLY A 176 -20.18 7.34 -14.12
CA GLY A 176 -18.78 7.03 -13.82
C GLY A 176 -18.21 5.86 -14.63
N LEU A 177 -19.05 4.93 -15.10
CA LEU A 177 -18.57 3.73 -15.81
C LEU A 177 -17.75 4.05 -17.09
N PRO A 178 -18.22 4.88 -18.03
CA PRO A 178 -17.41 5.32 -19.18
C PRO A 178 -16.08 5.95 -18.77
N VAL A 179 -16.07 6.74 -17.69
CA VAL A 179 -14.87 7.42 -17.19
C VAL A 179 -13.85 6.40 -16.67
N MET A 180 -14.30 5.41 -15.89
CA MET A 180 -13.47 4.31 -15.40
C MET A 180 -12.85 3.49 -16.55
N ILE A 181 -13.64 3.14 -17.57
CA ILE A 181 -13.17 2.36 -18.72
C ILE A 181 -12.10 3.14 -19.48
N VAL A 182 -12.34 4.42 -19.76
CA VAL A 182 -11.38 5.26 -20.48
C VAL A 182 -10.08 5.42 -19.68
N GLN A 183 -10.16 5.61 -18.37
CA GLN A 183 -8.98 5.64 -17.50
C GLN A 183 -8.19 4.33 -17.59
N CYS A 184 -8.86 3.17 -17.50
CA CYS A 184 -8.22 1.87 -17.62
C CYS A 184 -7.51 1.69 -18.97
N ILE A 185 -8.13 2.11 -20.07
CA ILE A 185 -7.55 2.03 -21.41
C ILE A 185 -6.30 2.91 -21.50
N ILE A 186 -6.39 4.16 -21.07
CA ILE A 186 -5.31 5.14 -21.19
C ILE A 186 -4.10 4.72 -20.34
N THR A 187 -4.32 4.39 -19.07
CA THR A 187 -3.29 3.88 -18.16
C THR A 187 -2.62 2.64 -18.72
N THR A 188 -3.39 1.67 -19.23
CA THR A 188 -2.85 0.45 -19.85
C THR A 188 -1.97 0.76 -21.07
N ILE A 189 -2.38 1.70 -21.94
CA ILE A 189 -1.63 2.05 -23.16
C ILE A 189 -0.25 2.61 -22.80
N TYR A 190 -0.20 3.68 -21.99
CA TYR A 190 1.08 4.34 -21.75
C TYR A 190 1.97 3.55 -20.78
N THR A 191 1.42 2.79 -19.82
CA THR A 191 2.23 1.91 -18.95
C THR A 191 2.82 0.73 -19.70
N SER A 192 2.07 0.20 -20.68
CA SER A 192 2.58 -0.85 -21.57
C SER A 192 3.75 -0.33 -22.40
N LEU A 193 3.75 0.94 -22.80
CA LEU A 193 4.88 1.52 -23.52
C LEU A 193 6.04 1.90 -22.59
N GLY A 194 5.73 2.32 -21.36
CA GLY A 194 6.65 3.05 -20.50
C GLY A 194 7.35 2.29 -19.37
N GLY A 195 6.72 1.30 -18.76
CA GLY A 195 7.27 0.60 -17.60
C GLY A 195 7.37 1.48 -16.33
N PHE A 196 8.04 0.96 -15.30
CA PHE A 196 8.02 1.49 -13.93
C PHE A 196 8.65 2.89 -13.78
N ARG A 197 9.69 3.21 -14.58
CA ARG A 197 10.38 4.52 -14.52
C ARG A 197 9.51 5.69 -14.95
N ILE A 198 8.51 5.46 -15.80
CA ILE A 198 7.67 6.53 -16.34
C ILE A 198 6.59 6.90 -15.34
N SER A 199 5.95 5.87 -14.76
CA SER A 199 5.05 5.99 -13.61
C SER A 199 5.70 6.81 -12.48
N PHE A 200 6.97 6.55 -12.15
CA PHE A 200 7.70 7.35 -11.14
C PHE A 200 7.92 8.84 -11.52
N ILE A 201 8.10 9.15 -12.80
CA ILE A 201 8.27 10.55 -13.26
C ILE A 201 6.91 11.26 -13.24
N THR A 202 5.85 10.59 -13.68
CA THR A 202 4.49 11.13 -13.64
C THR A 202 4.02 11.33 -12.19
N ASP A 203 4.33 10.41 -11.27
CA ASP A 203 4.02 10.53 -9.83
C ASP A 203 4.60 11.80 -9.20
N ASN A 204 5.82 12.18 -9.56
CA ASN A 204 6.49 13.34 -8.97
C ASN A 204 5.90 14.68 -9.45
N LEU A 205 5.52 14.76 -10.73
CA LEU A 205 4.84 15.94 -11.28
C LEU A 205 3.44 16.08 -10.66
N GLN A 206 2.77 14.95 -10.45
CA GLN A 206 1.41 14.90 -9.90
C GLN A 206 1.37 15.16 -8.40
N GLY A 207 2.29 14.61 -7.62
CA GLY A 207 2.35 14.85 -6.17
C GLY A 207 2.48 16.34 -5.81
N ALA A 208 3.26 17.10 -6.58
CA ALA A 208 3.37 18.56 -6.39
C ALA A 208 2.07 19.29 -6.75
N MET A 209 1.41 18.89 -7.85
CA MET A 209 0.12 19.43 -8.26
C MET A 209 -0.96 19.18 -7.20
N VAL A 210 -0.99 17.99 -6.63
CA VAL A 210 -1.95 17.56 -5.60
C VAL A 210 -1.81 18.39 -4.34
N VAL A 211 -0.60 18.64 -3.85
CA VAL A 211 -0.38 19.49 -2.67
C VAL A 211 -0.93 20.90 -2.91
N CYS A 212 -0.67 21.50 -4.07
CA CYS A 212 -1.22 22.80 -4.43
C CYS A 212 -2.75 22.79 -4.47
N LEU A 213 -3.35 21.74 -5.05
CA LEU A 213 -4.79 21.60 -5.17
C LEU A 213 -5.48 21.39 -3.82
N ILE A 214 -4.89 20.60 -2.93
CA ILE A 214 -5.37 20.43 -1.55
C ILE A 214 -5.37 21.76 -0.80
N ILE A 215 -4.32 22.58 -0.95
CA ILE A 215 -4.25 23.90 -0.33
C ILE A 215 -5.38 24.80 -0.87
N ILE A 216 -5.60 24.82 -2.18
CA ILE A 216 -6.67 25.60 -2.80
C ILE A 216 -8.03 25.17 -2.26
N VAL A 217 -8.30 23.87 -2.18
CA VAL A 217 -9.55 23.34 -1.64
C VAL A 217 -9.70 23.70 -0.17
N ALA A 218 -8.66 23.50 0.64
CA ALA A 218 -8.68 23.83 2.07
C ALA A 218 -8.96 25.32 2.33
N VAL A 219 -8.28 26.22 1.61
CA VAL A 219 -8.51 27.67 1.70
C VAL A 219 -9.91 28.02 1.23
N THR A 220 -10.36 27.47 0.10
CA THR A 220 -11.69 27.75 -0.45
C THR A 220 -12.78 27.31 0.52
N MET A 221 -12.64 26.11 1.09
CA MET A 221 -13.53 25.61 2.12
C MET A 221 -13.52 26.48 3.37
N GLY A 222 -12.35 26.85 3.90
CA GLY A 222 -12.26 27.72 5.07
C GLY A 222 -12.88 29.11 4.89
N VAL A 223 -12.97 29.59 3.64
CA VAL A 223 -13.55 30.91 3.31
C VAL A 223 -15.04 30.82 2.94
N LYS A 224 -15.48 29.71 2.32
CA LYS A 224 -16.82 29.60 1.72
C LYS A 224 -17.76 28.62 2.41
N ALA A 225 -17.26 27.69 3.24
CA ALA A 225 -18.13 26.78 3.96
C ALA A 225 -18.83 27.53 5.09
N GLU A 226 -20.15 27.62 5.01
CA GLU A 226 -20.97 28.13 6.10
C GLU A 226 -21.18 26.99 7.12
N ILE A 227 -20.78 27.22 8.36
CA ILE A 227 -20.89 26.24 9.44
C ILE A 227 -22.08 26.61 10.32
N ASP A 228 -23.04 25.70 10.43
CA ASP A 228 -24.09 25.80 11.44
C ASP A 228 -23.56 25.34 12.80
N THR A 229 -23.30 26.33 13.65
CA THR A 229 -22.77 26.08 15.00
C THR A 229 -23.67 25.22 15.89
N SER A 230 -24.98 25.14 15.61
CA SER A 230 -25.92 24.31 16.38
C SER A 230 -25.70 22.81 16.14
N LEU A 231 -25.20 22.45 14.95
CA LEU A 231 -24.90 21.06 14.59
C LEU A 231 -23.62 20.55 15.25
N ILE A 232 -22.74 21.44 15.73
CA ILE A 232 -21.48 21.07 16.39
C ILE A 232 -21.76 20.30 17.69
N GLU A 233 -22.67 20.80 18.52
CA GLU A 233 -23.04 20.13 19.77
C GLU A 233 -23.91 18.89 19.51
N THR A 234 -24.87 19.01 18.60
CA THR A 234 -25.85 17.95 18.29
C THR A 234 -25.21 16.74 17.63
N SER A 235 -24.20 16.92 16.77
CA SER A 235 -23.48 15.83 16.10
C SER A 235 -22.64 14.97 17.05
N GLY A 236 -22.22 15.51 18.21
CA GLY A 236 -21.36 14.80 19.15
C GLY A 236 -19.93 14.53 18.66
N TYR A 237 -19.50 15.07 17.51
CA TYR A 237 -18.19 14.81 16.90
C TYR A 237 -16.97 15.32 17.69
N LEU A 238 -17.20 16.15 18.70
CA LEU A 238 -16.19 16.60 19.65
C LEU A 238 -16.06 15.66 20.87
N LYS A 239 -17.00 14.73 21.07
CA LYS A 239 -17.00 13.78 22.18
C LYS A 239 -16.26 12.51 21.76
N PRO A 240 -15.60 11.82 22.70
CA PRO A 240 -14.95 10.56 22.40
C PRO A 240 -15.99 9.48 22.07
N THR A 241 -15.65 8.60 21.13
CA THR A 241 -16.47 7.45 20.73
C THR A 241 -15.78 6.14 21.09
N LEU A 242 -16.54 5.08 21.35
CA LEU A 242 -15.97 3.75 21.61
C LEU A 242 -15.11 3.28 20.43
N LEU A 243 -15.64 3.43 19.22
CA LEU A 243 -14.93 3.12 17.99
C LEU A 243 -13.63 3.93 17.87
N GLY A 244 -13.65 5.24 18.20
CA GLY A 244 -12.44 6.07 18.25
C GLY A 244 -11.32 5.49 19.14
N TRP A 245 -11.68 4.83 20.24
CA TRP A 245 -10.72 4.12 21.10
C TRP A 245 -10.26 2.79 20.51
N GLN A 246 -11.17 2.02 19.89
CA GLN A 246 -10.81 0.78 19.18
C GLN A 246 -9.82 1.05 18.05
N LEU A 247 -9.99 2.17 17.33
CA LEU A 247 -9.15 2.57 16.21
C LEU A 247 -7.70 2.88 16.59
N LEU A 248 -7.42 3.25 17.86
CA LEU A 248 -6.04 3.43 18.35
C LEU A 248 -5.21 2.15 18.29
N TYR A 249 -5.85 0.99 18.28
CA TYR A 249 -5.18 -0.28 18.07
C TYR A 249 -5.31 -0.75 16.63
N ILE A 250 -6.53 -0.70 16.07
CA ILE A 250 -6.83 -1.23 14.72
C ILE A 250 -5.93 -0.54 13.69
N LEU A 251 -6.04 0.78 13.55
CA LEU A 251 -5.44 1.49 12.43
C LEU A 251 -3.89 1.43 12.43
N PRO A 252 -3.17 1.62 13.55
CA PRO A 252 -1.72 1.51 13.52
C PRO A 252 -1.22 0.13 13.06
N ILE A 253 -1.87 -0.96 13.49
CA ILE A 253 -1.45 -2.31 13.11
C ILE A 253 -1.81 -2.59 11.65
N CYS A 254 -3.02 -2.25 11.26
CA CYS A 254 -3.52 -2.36 9.88
C CYS A 254 -2.57 -1.69 8.90
N ILE A 255 -2.35 -0.38 9.10
CA ILE A 255 -1.61 0.43 8.14
C ILE A 255 -0.13 0.06 8.17
N LEU A 256 0.46 -0.11 9.36
CA LEU A 256 1.85 -0.55 9.48
C LEU A 256 2.10 -1.86 8.74
N THR A 257 1.22 -2.84 8.89
CA THR A 257 1.42 -4.14 8.23
C THR A 257 1.14 -4.04 6.73
N ASN A 258 0.10 -3.31 6.31
CA ASN A 258 -0.21 -3.14 4.90
C ASN A 258 0.89 -2.39 4.14
N ASP A 259 1.55 -1.41 4.76
CA ASP A 259 2.69 -0.68 4.18
C ASP A 259 3.84 -1.61 3.74
N PHE A 260 3.99 -2.80 4.34
CA PHE A 260 5.02 -3.77 3.92
C PHE A 260 4.75 -4.34 2.51
N PHE A 261 3.49 -4.43 2.08
CA PHE A 261 3.13 -4.89 0.74
C PHE A 261 3.33 -3.81 -0.33
N LEU A 262 3.30 -2.55 0.07
CA LEU A 262 3.41 -1.42 -0.83
C LEU A 262 4.87 -1.18 -1.23
N SER A 263 5.26 -1.79 -2.34
CA SER A 263 6.62 -1.70 -2.92
C SER A 263 7.09 -0.25 -3.14
N GLY A 264 6.17 0.70 -3.33
CA GLY A 264 6.49 2.12 -3.47
C GLY A 264 7.31 2.69 -2.30
N PHE A 265 6.96 2.34 -1.06
CA PHE A 265 7.71 2.83 0.11
C PHE A 265 9.10 2.20 0.20
N TRP A 266 9.20 0.89 -0.08
CA TRP A 266 10.48 0.19 -0.13
C TRP A 266 11.42 0.78 -1.17
N LEU A 267 10.94 1.00 -2.39
CA LEU A 267 11.77 1.53 -3.48
C LEU A 267 12.39 2.89 -3.14
N ARG A 268 11.60 3.77 -2.51
CA ARG A 268 12.06 5.09 -2.05
C ARG A 268 13.00 4.98 -0.86
N THR A 269 12.71 4.05 0.06
CA THR A 269 13.61 3.70 1.16
C THR A 269 14.97 3.27 0.64
N PHE A 270 15.02 2.37 -0.34
CA PHE A 270 16.23 1.83 -0.96
C PHE A 270 16.96 2.82 -1.89
N ALA A 271 16.27 3.83 -2.41
CA ALA A 271 16.88 4.89 -3.22
C ALA A 271 17.63 5.97 -2.40
N SER A 272 17.42 6.05 -1.09
CA SER A 272 18.08 7.06 -0.24
C SER A 272 19.61 6.88 -0.19
N LYS A 273 20.38 7.96 -0.23
CA LYS A 273 21.85 7.92 -0.27
C LYS A 273 22.47 7.49 1.06
N THR A 274 21.93 7.99 2.17
CA THR A 274 22.42 7.72 3.51
C THR A 274 21.27 7.42 4.45
N ASP A 275 21.55 6.68 5.53
CA ASP A 275 20.57 6.39 6.58
C ASP A 275 20.11 7.68 7.29
N LYS A 276 20.97 8.71 7.34
CA LYS A 276 20.64 10.03 7.89
C LYS A 276 19.62 10.76 7.01
N ASP A 277 19.85 10.79 5.70
CA ASP A 277 18.93 11.42 4.75
C ASP A 277 17.58 10.71 4.75
N LEU A 278 17.57 9.38 4.89
CA LEU A 278 16.35 8.59 5.02
C LEU A 278 15.54 8.98 6.26
N ARG A 279 16.19 9.05 7.43
CA ARG A 279 15.52 9.43 8.69
C ARG A 279 14.92 10.82 8.63
N ILE A 280 15.66 11.80 8.11
CA ILE A 280 15.16 13.17 8.00
C ILE A 280 14.03 13.25 6.96
N GLY A 281 14.23 12.65 5.79
CA GLY A 281 13.25 12.67 4.70
C GLY A 281 11.91 12.04 5.11
N VAL A 282 11.95 10.87 5.75
CA VAL A 282 10.74 10.20 6.26
C VAL A 282 10.10 11.02 7.37
N SER A 283 10.87 11.56 8.33
CA SER A 283 10.31 12.36 9.43
C SER A 283 9.58 13.61 8.92
N VAL A 284 10.15 14.31 7.93
CA VAL A 284 9.50 15.47 7.30
C VAL A 284 8.23 15.03 6.56
N ALA A 285 8.26 13.91 5.84
CA ALA A 285 7.09 13.37 5.17
C ALA A 285 5.97 13.04 6.17
N VAL A 286 6.27 12.40 7.30
CA VAL A 286 5.30 12.08 8.36
C VAL A 286 4.56 13.32 8.84
N VAL A 287 5.28 14.41 9.14
CA VAL A 287 4.65 15.65 9.62
C VAL A 287 3.74 16.26 8.56
N ILE A 288 4.18 16.31 7.30
CA ILE A 288 3.39 16.90 6.20
C ILE A 288 2.16 16.04 5.90
N ILE A 289 2.32 14.71 5.83
CA ILE A 289 1.23 13.75 5.62
C ILE A 289 0.21 13.87 6.76
N LEU A 290 0.65 13.92 8.02
CA LEU A 290 -0.22 14.11 9.17
C LEU A 290 -1.08 15.38 9.03
N CYS A 291 -0.47 16.51 8.63
CA CYS A 291 -1.20 17.75 8.43
C CYS A 291 -2.22 17.62 7.29
N ILE A 292 -1.83 17.07 6.15
CA ILE A 292 -2.70 16.90 4.99
C ILE A 292 -3.89 15.99 5.34
N LEU A 293 -3.64 14.82 5.92
CA LEU A 293 -4.67 13.85 6.26
C LEU A 293 -5.63 14.38 7.32
N THR A 294 -5.13 15.15 8.30
CA THR A 294 -5.99 15.79 9.30
C THR A 294 -6.88 16.83 8.64
N MET A 295 -6.34 17.69 7.78
CA MET A 295 -7.15 18.69 7.05
C MET A 295 -8.21 18.04 6.18
N VAL A 296 -7.83 17.01 5.42
CA VAL A 296 -8.77 16.26 4.56
C VAL A 296 -9.82 15.56 5.41
N GLY A 297 -9.44 14.87 6.50
CA GLY A 297 -10.41 14.17 7.34
C GLY A 297 -11.43 15.09 8.01
N VAL A 298 -11.00 16.24 8.53
CA VAL A 298 -11.92 17.21 9.18
C VAL A 298 -13.03 17.68 8.23
N THR A 299 -12.81 17.64 6.91
CA THR A 299 -13.86 17.97 5.93
C THR A 299 -15.12 17.12 6.06
N GLY A 300 -15.02 15.87 6.54
CA GLY A 300 -16.20 15.03 6.80
C GLY A 300 -17.05 15.56 7.96
N CYS A 301 -16.42 16.04 9.04
CA CYS A 301 -17.14 16.73 10.11
C CYS A 301 -17.77 18.04 9.61
N VAL A 302 -17.03 18.81 8.80
CA VAL A 302 -17.52 20.07 8.22
C VAL A 302 -18.71 19.82 7.28
N ALA A 303 -18.72 18.72 6.52
CA ALA A 303 -19.84 18.37 5.64
C ALA A 303 -21.15 18.20 6.42
N VAL A 304 -21.08 17.64 7.63
CA VAL A 304 -22.24 17.51 8.51
C VAL A 304 -22.59 18.85 9.17
N TRP A 305 -21.58 19.58 9.66
CA TRP A 305 -21.81 20.88 10.31
C TRP A 305 -22.27 21.99 9.37
N SER A 306 -22.03 21.86 8.05
CA SER A 306 -22.58 22.78 7.05
C SER A 306 -23.97 22.37 6.55
N GLY A 307 -24.52 21.25 7.02
CA GLY A 307 -25.75 20.66 6.51
C GLY A 307 -25.65 20.08 5.10
N ALA A 308 -24.43 19.97 4.53
CA ALA A 308 -24.21 19.31 3.24
C ALA A 308 -24.53 17.81 3.30
N LEU A 309 -24.27 17.19 4.45
CA LEU A 309 -24.63 15.81 4.77
C LEU A 309 -25.54 15.81 6.00
N PRO A 310 -26.84 15.52 5.83
CA PRO A 310 -27.76 15.32 6.95
C PRO A 310 -27.30 14.18 7.87
N LEU A 311 -27.49 14.33 9.19
CA LEU A 311 -27.04 13.35 10.20
C LEU A 311 -27.65 11.95 10.00
N ASP A 312 -28.89 11.88 9.50
CA ASP A 312 -29.61 10.65 9.16
C ASP A 312 -29.11 9.97 7.89
N GLY A 313 -28.48 10.72 6.97
CA GLY A 313 -27.90 10.21 5.72
C GLY A 313 -26.45 9.72 5.84
N VAL A 314 -25.82 9.82 7.02
CA VAL A 314 -24.40 9.48 7.22
C VAL A 314 -24.09 8.03 6.89
N ALA A 315 -24.94 7.08 7.29
CA ALA A 315 -24.72 5.66 7.05
C ALA A 315 -24.76 5.29 5.55
N GLU A 316 -25.49 6.05 4.74
CA GLU A 316 -25.65 5.78 3.30
C GLU A 316 -24.65 6.55 2.44
N SER A 317 -24.34 7.79 2.80
CA SER A 317 -23.56 8.73 1.98
C SER A 317 -22.28 9.24 2.63
N GLY A 318 -21.89 8.70 3.78
CA GLY A 318 -20.67 9.10 4.50
C GLY A 318 -19.39 8.94 3.68
N SER A 319 -19.32 7.94 2.80
CA SER A 319 -18.18 7.68 1.91
C SER A 319 -17.87 8.85 0.96
N VAL A 320 -18.89 9.62 0.56
CA VAL A 320 -18.77 10.75 -0.36
C VAL A 320 -18.91 12.13 0.33
N ALA A 321 -18.84 12.19 1.66
CA ALA A 321 -19.08 13.41 2.46
C ALA A 321 -18.28 14.63 1.98
N PHE A 322 -16.98 14.45 1.68
CA PHE A 322 -16.13 15.51 1.16
C PHE A 322 -16.66 16.08 -0.17
N PHE A 323 -17.13 15.22 -1.08
CA PHE A 323 -17.63 15.63 -2.39
C PHE A 323 -19.00 16.30 -2.31
N LEU A 324 -19.85 15.89 -1.37
CA LEU A 324 -21.12 16.58 -1.10
C LEU A 324 -20.89 18.02 -0.65
N LEU A 325 -19.90 18.22 0.24
CA LEU A 325 -19.50 19.56 0.66
C LEU A 325 -18.95 20.39 -0.50
N LEU A 326 -18.14 19.79 -1.38
CA LEU A 326 -17.63 20.48 -2.58
C LEU A 326 -18.72 20.87 -3.57
N ASN A 327 -19.84 20.14 -3.64
CA ASN A 327 -20.95 20.45 -4.55
C ASN A 327 -21.64 21.79 -4.21
N GLN A 328 -21.48 22.27 -2.97
CA GLN A 328 -21.95 23.60 -2.54
C GLN A 328 -21.06 24.73 -3.07
N LEU A 329 -19.83 24.43 -3.52
CA LEU A 329 -18.87 25.42 -4.02
C LEU A 329 -19.14 25.80 -5.48
N PRO A 330 -18.56 26.92 -5.97
CA PRO A 330 -18.68 27.34 -7.36
C PRO A 330 -18.15 26.29 -8.35
N ALA A 331 -18.73 26.23 -9.54
CA ALA A 331 -18.42 25.21 -10.55
C ALA A 331 -16.96 25.16 -11.01
N TRP A 332 -16.24 26.27 -10.95
CA TRP A 332 -14.81 26.28 -11.27
C TRP A 332 -13.99 25.49 -10.23
N VAL A 333 -14.40 25.48 -8.95
CA VAL A 333 -13.74 24.70 -7.88
C VAL A 333 -14.00 23.22 -8.11
N VAL A 334 -15.24 22.86 -8.41
CA VAL A 334 -15.62 21.48 -8.76
C VAL A 334 -14.82 20.99 -9.97
N GLY A 335 -14.67 21.83 -11.01
CA GLY A 335 -13.84 21.52 -12.16
C GLY A 335 -12.37 21.26 -11.82
N ILE A 336 -11.79 22.05 -10.92
CA ILE A 336 -10.43 21.85 -10.41
C ILE A 336 -10.31 20.52 -9.64
N VAL A 337 -11.30 20.18 -8.82
CA VAL A 337 -11.33 18.90 -8.09
C VAL A 337 -11.42 17.72 -9.05
N LEU A 338 -12.23 17.81 -10.12
CA LEU A 338 -12.29 16.77 -11.14
C LEU A 338 -10.93 16.53 -11.79
N VAL A 339 -10.20 17.59 -12.15
CA VAL A 339 -8.82 17.46 -12.67
C VAL A 339 -7.93 16.78 -11.63
N MET A 340 -8.03 17.17 -10.36
CA MET A 340 -7.24 16.60 -9.26
C MET A 340 -7.47 15.10 -9.11
N VAL A 341 -8.73 14.68 -9.03
CA VAL A 341 -9.10 13.27 -8.80
C VAL A 341 -8.76 12.42 -10.01
N CYS A 342 -9.06 12.89 -11.23
CA CYS A 342 -8.68 12.19 -12.46
C CYS A 342 -7.15 12.00 -12.53
N THR A 343 -6.38 13.01 -12.15
CA THR A 343 -4.92 12.96 -12.09
C THR A 343 -4.45 11.93 -11.06
N LEU A 344 -4.88 12.07 -9.81
CA LEU A 344 -4.53 11.17 -8.70
C LEU A 344 -4.86 9.72 -8.99
N SER A 345 -6.08 9.46 -9.46
CA SER A 345 -6.53 8.10 -9.78
C SER A 345 -5.74 7.52 -10.95
N THR A 346 -5.38 8.32 -11.96
CA THR A 346 -4.55 7.88 -13.10
C THR A 346 -3.14 7.46 -12.65
N ALA A 347 -2.43 8.27 -11.84
CA ALA A 347 -1.13 7.85 -11.29
C ALA A 347 -1.22 6.65 -10.36
N ALA A 348 -2.15 6.68 -9.40
CA ALA A 348 -2.27 5.59 -8.44
C ALA A 348 -2.54 4.27 -9.18
N PHE A 349 -3.45 4.29 -10.15
CA PHE A 349 -3.79 3.11 -10.94
C PHE A 349 -2.64 2.64 -11.83
N ASP A 350 -1.88 3.54 -12.45
CA ASP A 350 -0.72 3.18 -13.27
C ASP A 350 0.43 2.55 -12.46
N THR A 351 0.62 3.02 -11.23
CA THR A 351 1.58 2.51 -10.27
C THR A 351 1.18 1.11 -9.84
N LEU A 352 -0.10 0.92 -9.51
CA LEU A 352 -0.66 -0.39 -9.12
C LEU A 352 -0.56 -1.42 -10.26
N GLN A 353 -0.91 -1.03 -11.50
CA GLN A 353 -0.75 -1.89 -12.68
C GLN A 353 0.71 -2.30 -12.88
N SER A 354 1.64 -1.34 -12.83
CA SER A 354 3.06 -1.58 -13.02
C SER A 354 3.64 -2.45 -11.90
N ALA A 355 3.20 -2.23 -10.66
CA ALA A 355 3.57 -3.06 -9.51
C ALA A 355 3.05 -4.49 -9.64
N MET A 356 1.81 -4.67 -10.14
CA MET A 356 1.22 -5.99 -10.39
C MET A 356 1.99 -6.75 -11.48
N VAL A 357 2.32 -6.10 -12.59
CA VAL A 357 3.15 -6.69 -13.67
C VAL A 357 4.53 -7.09 -13.14
N SER A 358 5.18 -6.22 -12.37
CA SER A 358 6.51 -6.47 -11.81
C SER A 358 6.51 -7.63 -10.79
N SER A 359 5.54 -7.63 -9.86
CA SER A 359 5.40 -8.68 -8.85
C SER A 359 5.08 -10.03 -9.49
N ALA A 360 4.13 -10.06 -10.45
CA ALA A 360 3.83 -11.29 -11.19
C ALA A 360 5.04 -11.77 -12.02
N SER A 361 5.74 -10.86 -12.70
CA SER A 361 6.88 -11.21 -13.55
C SER A 361 8.07 -11.76 -12.75
N ASN A 362 8.50 -11.01 -11.73
CA ASN A 362 9.73 -11.29 -11.01
C ASN A 362 9.53 -12.35 -9.92
N ASP A 363 8.44 -12.25 -9.16
CA ASP A 363 8.23 -13.12 -8.00
C ASP A 363 7.54 -14.43 -8.38
N LEU A 364 6.44 -14.38 -9.15
CA LEU A 364 5.66 -15.57 -9.48
C LEU A 364 6.26 -16.36 -10.66
N PHE A 365 6.61 -15.67 -11.75
CA PHE A 365 7.10 -16.33 -12.97
C PHE A 365 8.62 -16.26 -13.18
N ARG A 366 9.36 -15.64 -12.25
CA ARG A 366 10.84 -15.57 -12.24
C ARG A 366 11.44 -15.13 -13.58
N ASN A 367 10.77 -14.21 -14.27
CA ASN A 367 11.13 -13.69 -15.58
C ASN A 367 11.27 -14.78 -16.68
N ARG A 368 10.65 -15.95 -16.48
CA ARG A 368 10.62 -17.05 -17.46
C ARG A 368 9.51 -16.88 -18.50
N LEU A 369 8.45 -16.17 -18.16
CA LEU A 369 7.39 -15.81 -19.09
C LEU A 369 7.68 -14.48 -19.76
N ASN A 370 7.30 -14.36 -21.03
CA ASN A 370 7.36 -13.10 -21.77
C ASN A 370 6.48 -12.06 -21.08
N ILE A 371 7.02 -10.86 -20.85
CA ILE A 371 6.35 -9.75 -20.15
C ILE A 371 5.00 -9.38 -20.78
N TRP A 372 4.84 -9.57 -22.09
CA TRP A 372 3.59 -9.31 -22.80
C TRP A 372 2.43 -10.19 -22.33
N TRP A 373 2.69 -11.48 -22.01
CA TRP A 373 1.66 -12.37 -21.47
C TRP A 373 1.25 -11.97 -20.05
N ILE A 374 2.20 -11.52 -19.24
CA ILE A 374 1.92 -11.03 -17.88
C ILE A 374 1.06 -9.76 -17.94
N ARG A 375 1.38 -8.83 -18.86
CA ARG A 375 0.57 -7.63 -19.10
C ARG A 375 -0.83 -7.94 -19.58
N ALA A 376 -0.98 -8.89 -20.51
CA ALA A 376 -2.30 -9.37 -20.92
C ALA A 376 -3.08 -9.94 -19.72
N GLY A 377 -2.41 -10.68 -18.84
CA GLY A 377 -3.00 -11.16 -17.58
C GLY A 377 -3.49 -10.03 -16.67
N VAL A 378 -2.71 -8.97 -16.50
CA VAL A 378 -3.14 -7.77 -15.73
C VAL A 378 -4.34 -7.10 -16.38
N VAL A 379 -4.39 -6.99 -17.71
CA VAL A 379 -5.57 -6.46 -18.42
C VAL A 379 -6.82 -7.31 -18.17
N VAL A 380 -6.68 -8.63 -18.14
CA VAL A 380 -7.78 -9.54 -17.79
C VAL A 380 -8.25 -9.31 -16.35
N ILE A 381 -7.33 -9.04 -15.40
CA ILE A 381 -7.67 -8.74 -13.99
C ILE A 381 -8.38 -7.38 -13.84
N ILE A 382 -8.15 -6.42 -14.74
CA ILE A 382 -8.87 -5.13 -14.71
C ILE A 382 -10.38 -5.31 -14.89
N ILE A 383 -10.81 -6.31 -15.67
CA ILE A 383 -12.25 -6.55 -15.91
C ILE A 383 -13.02 -6.82 -14.61
N PRO A 384 -12.68 -7.84 -13.78
CA PRO A 384 -13.34 -8.03 -12.48
C PRO A 384 -13.09 -6.84 -11.53
N THR A 385 -11.95 -6.15 -11.64
CA THR A 385 -11.69 -4.93 -10.85
C THR A 385 -12.77 -3.88 -11.09
N VAL A 386 -13.09 -3.58 -12.36
CA VAL A 386 -14.16 -2.63 -12.73
C VAL A 386 -15.51 -3.10 -12.22
N ILE A 387 -15.84 -4.39 -12.38
CA ILE A 387 -17.13 -4.95 -11.93
C ILE A 387 -17.33 -4.80 -10.43
N ILE A 388 -16.29 -5.09 -9.63
CA ILE A 388 -16.35 -4.96 -8.17
C ILE A 388 -16.38 -3.48 -7.78
N ALA A 389 -15.61 -2.62 -8.44
CA ALA A 389 -15.55 -1.20 -8.16
C ALA A 389 -16.91 -0.49 -8.31
N LEU A 390 -17.75 -0.94 -9.25
CA LEU A 390 -19.13 -0.46 -9.44
C LEU A 390 -20.09 -0.85 -8.30
N LYS A 391 -19.78 -1.92 -7.57
CA LYS A 391 -20.61 -2.46 -6.48
C LYS A 391 -20.07 -2.12 -5.09
N ALA A 392 -18.86 -1.55 -5.02
CA ALA A 392 -18.20 -1.25 -3.76
C ALA A 392 -18.90 -0.06 -3.07
N PRO A 393 -19.46 -0.25 -1.87
CA PRO A 393 -20.17 0.81 -1.17
C PRO A 393 -19.20 1.80 -0.49
N SER A 394 -18.05 1.31 -0.01
CA SER A 394 -17.07 2.09 0.73
C SER A 394 -15.65 1.72 0.34
N ILE A 395 -14.82 2.75 0.16
CA ILE A 395 -13.39 2.61 -0.15
C ILE A 395 -12.61 2.27 1.12
N LEU A 396 -13.00 2.87 2.25
CA LEU A 396 -12.44 2.56 3.56
C LEU A 396 -12.60 1.08 3.88
N GLN A 397 -13.76 0.49 3.56
CA GLN A 397 -13.99 -0.94 3.74
C GLN A 397 -13.02 -1.80 2.91
N ILE A 398 -12.77 -1.45 1.65
CA ILE A 398 -11.82 -2.18 0.80
C ILE A 398 -10.41 -2.14 1.41
N TYR A 399 -9.98 -0.99 1.94
CA TYR A 399 -8.71 -0.88 2.64
C TYR A 399 -8.66 -1.76 3.89
N LEU A 400 -9.72 -1.79 4.70
CA LEU A 400 -9.76 -2.64 5.89
C LEU A 400 -9.68 -4.14 5.55
N ILE A 401 -10.28 -4.59 4.44
CA ILE A 401 -10.15 -5.98 3.97
C ILE A 401 -8.68 -6.30 3.65
N SER A 402 -8.01 -5.40 2.91
CA SER A 402 -6.58 -5.53 2.59
C SER A 402 -5.71 -5.52 3.85
N ASP A 403 -6.05 -4.67 4.80
CA ASP A 403 -5.33 -4.53 6.06
C ASP A 403 -5.48 -5.78 6.92
N LEU A 404 -6.63 -6.45 6.90
CA LEU A 404 -6.86 -7.70 7.63
C LEU A 404 -5.96 -8.83 7.09
N VAL A 405 -5.86 -8.94 5.76
CA VAL A 405 -4.91 -9.85 5.10
C VAL A 405 -3.49 -9.51 5.54
N SER A 406 -3.14 -8.23 5.55
CA SER A 406 -1.79 -7.80 5.90
C SER A 406 -1.42 -8.05 7.36
N ALA A 407 -2.34 -7.76 8.27
CA ALA A 407 -2.20 -8.00 9.70
C ALA A 407 -2.05 -9.49 10.04
N SER A 408 -2.60 -10.38 9.20
CA SER A 408 -2.40 -11.82 9.36
C SER A 408 -1.00 -12.29 8.90
N VAL A 409 -0.45 -11.72 7.83
CA VAL A 409 0.78 -12.24 7.19
C VAL A 409 2.06 -11.64 7.79
N ILE A 410 2.08 -10.32 7.96
CA ILE A 410 3.32 -9.57 8.19
C ILE A 410 3.93 -9.81 9.58
N PRO A 411 3.18 -9.89 10.69
CA PRO A 411 3.78 -10.10 12.00
C PRO A 411 4.64 -11.37 12.09
N VAL A 412 4.14 -12.49 11.53
CA VAL A 412 4.81 -13.79 11.50
C VAL A 412 6.01 -13.78 10.53
N LEU A 413 5.94 -12.99 9.47
CA LEU A 413 7.02 -12.79 8.52
C LEU A 413 8.16 -11.93 9.10
N VAL A 414 7.83 -10.84 9.79
CA VAL A 414 8.79 -9.91 10.42
C VAL A 414 9.51 -10.58 11.60
N PHE A 415 8.89 -11.59 12.24
CA PHE A 415 9.48 -12.31 13.37
C PHE A 415 10.89 -12.85 13.09
N GLY A 416 11.16 -13.39 11.88
CA GLY A 416 12.50 -13.88 11.53
C GLY A 416 13.48 -12.82 11.00
N LEU A 417 13.18 -11.51 11.11
CA LEU A 417 14.18 -10.45 10.94
C LEU A 417 15.25 -10.47 12.03
N ALA A 418 14.90 -10.89 13.25
CA ALA A 418 15.86 -11.03 14.33
C ALA A 418 16.66 -12.33 14.18
N ASP A 419 17.99 -12.21 14.20
CA ASP A 419 18.92 -13.32 13.97
C ASP A 419 18.83 -14.43 15.04
N ARG A 420 18.25 -14.11 16.20
CA ARG A 420 17.96 -15.06 17.27
C ARG A 420 16.93 -16.12 16.89
N PHE A 421 16.05 -15.84 15.93
CA PHE A 421 14.97 -16.75 15.49
C PHE A 421 15.37 -17.57 14.26
N TYR A 422 16.62 -18.05 14.21
CA TYR A 422 17.15 -18.87 13.11
C TYR A 422 16.36 -20.17 12.85
N TRP A 423 15.65 -20.68 13.86
CA TRP A 423 14.80 -21.86 13.79
C TRP A 423 13.45 -21.59 13.11
N TRP A 424 13.06 -20.34 12.88
CA TRP A 424 11.84 -19.96 12.15
C TRP A 424 12.04 -20.13 10.64
N ARG A 425 11.17 -20.91 9.97
CA ARG A 425 11.26 -21.23 8.54
C ARG A 425 10.02 -20.69 7.79
N GLY A 426 10.02 -20.86 6.48
CA GLY A 426 8.91 -20.42 5.63
C GLY A 426 7.60 -21.17 5.88
N PHE A 427 7.67 -22.39 6.42
CA PHE A 427 6.49 -23.16 6.77
C PHE A 427 5.65 -22.45 7.84
N GLU A 428 6.29 -21.97 8.91
CA GLU A 428 5.62 -21.22 9.98
C GLU A 428 5.02 -19.91 9.48
N VAL A 429 5.67 -19.25 8.51
CA VAL A 429 5.14 -18.02 7.88
C VAL A 429 3.83 -18.29 7.13
N VAL A 430 3.77 -19.36 6.35
CA VAL A 430 2.57 -19.72 5.57
C VAL A 430 1.45 -20.20 6.50
N VAL A 431 1.76 -21.13 7.42
CA VAL A 431 0.77 -21.67 8.37
C VAL A 431 0.28 -20.58 9.31
N GLY A 432 1.16 -19.71 9.79
CA GLY A 432 0.79 -18.56 10.60
C GLY A 432 -0.12 -17.61 9.83
N GLY A 433 0.28 -17.15 8.64
CA GLY A 433 -0.55 -16.22 7.87
C GLY A 433 -1.95 -16.74 7.54
N LEU A 434 -2.06 -17.98 7.05
CA LEU A 434 -3.37 -18.62 6.79
C LEU A 434 -4.14 -18.88 8.09
N GLY A 435 -3.44 -19.26 9.15
CA GLY A 435 -4.00 -19.46 10.48
C GLY A 435 -4.57 -18.19 11.09
N GLY A 436 -3.96 -17.02 10.83
CA GLY A 436 -4.51 -15.73 11.24
C GLY A 436 -5.87 -15.46 10.64
N LEU A 437 -6.00 -15.61 9.31
CA LEU A 437 -7.29 -15.47 8.61
C LEU A 437 -8.33 -16.48 9.14
N LEU A 438 -7.92 -17.73 9.34
CA LEU A 438 -8.79 -18.75 9.94
C LEU A 438 -9.22 -18.38 11.36
N THR A 439 -8.34 -17.77 12.15
CA THR A 439 -8.65 -17.35 13.52
C THR A 439 -9.68 -16.22 13.54
N VAL A 440 -9.65 -15.31 12.56
CA VAL A 440 -10.71 -14.29 12.40
C VAL A 440 -12.06 -14.96 12.14
N PHE A 441 -12.10 -15.98 11.27
CA PHE A 441 -13.32 -16.73 11.00
C PHE A 441 -13.82 -17.47 12.24
N ILE A 442 -12.92 -18.14 12.97
CA ILE A 442 -13.25 -18.83 14.24
C ILE A 442 -13.77 -17.82 15.28
N PHE A 443 -13.11 -16.67 15.41
CA PHE A 443 -13.58 -15.58 16.27
C PHE A 443 -14.98 -15.13 15.88
N GLY A 444 -15.25 -14.93 14.58
CA GLY A 444 -16.56 -14.57 14.08
C GLY A 444 -17.64 -15.61 14.44
N ILE A 445 -17.33 -16.91 14.31
CA ILE A 445 -18.27 -17.99 14.70
C ILE A 445 -18.57 -17.90 16.20
N ILE A 446 -17.56 -17.69 17.04
CA ILE A 446 -17.75 -17.61 18.49
C ILE A 446 -18.53 -16.34 18.88
N TYR A 447 -18.22 -15.22 18.24
CA TYR A 447 -18.82 -13.92 18.55
C TYR A 447 -20.28 -13.83 18.09
N TYR A 448 -20.63 -14.50 16.99
CA TYR A 448 -21.99 -14.54 16.45
C TYR A 448 -22.75 -15.84 16.77
N ASP A 449 -22.47 -16.47 17.91
CA ASP A 449 -23.19 -17.64 18.43
C ASP A 449 -23.36 -18.81 17.43
N GLY A 450 -22.35 -19.04 16.58
CA GLY A 450 -22.33 -20.11 15.59
C GLY A 450 -22.74 -19.74 14.17
N ASP A 451 -23.10 -18.47 13.90
CA ASP A 451 -23.51 -18.02 12.56
C ASP A 451 -22.31 -17.95 11.59
N THR A 452 -22.22 -18.94 10.70
CA THR A 452 -21.15 -19.03 9.70
C THR A 452 -21.22 -17.94 8.64
N GLN A 453 -22.41 -17.41 8.34
CA GLN A 453 -22.57 -16.36 7.32
C GLN A 453 -22.06 -15.03 7.85
N LYS A 454 -22.43 -14.67 9.09
CA LYS A 454 -21.89 -13.47 9.76
C LYS A 454 -20.38 -13.58 10.01
N ALA A 455 -19.87 -14.76 10.36
CA ALA A 455 -18.45 -15.00 10.47
C ALA A 455 -17.69 -14.83 9.15
N GLY A 456 -18.26 -15.32 8.04
CA GLY A 456 -17.70 -15.11 6.69
C GLY A 456 -17.74 -13.64 6.27
N ASN A 457 -18.84 -12.96 6.57
CA ASN A 457 -19.02 -11.52 6.35
C ASN A 457 -18.00 -10.67 7.14
N LEU A 458 -17.57 -11.13 8.32
CA LEU A 458 -16.54 -10.46 9.11
C LEU A 458 -15.16 -10.50 8.44
N LEU A 459 -14.83 -11.56 7.69
CA LEU A 459 -13.56 -11.63 6.94
C LEU A 459 -13.46 -10.56 5.85
N ILE A 460 -14.60 -10.17 5.28
CA ILE A 460 -14.70 -9.07 4.31
C ILE A 460 -15.17 -7.77 4.95
N ILE A 461 -15.29 -7.74 6.29
CA ILE A 461 -15.72 -6.58 7.08
C ILE A 461 -16.97 -5.96 6.44
N SER A 462 -17.99 -6.77 6.15
CA SER A 462 -19.12 -6.37 5.28
C SER A 462 -19.91 -5.17 5.80
N GLU A 463 -19.95 -4.98 7.11
CA GLU A 463 -20.61 -3.86 7.79
C GLU A 463 -19.70 -2.62 7.96
N GLY A 464 -18.47 -2.68 7.44
CA GLY A 464 -17.47 -1.63 7.57
C GLY A 464 -17.15 -1.31 9.03
N LEU A 465 -16.94 -0.03 9.33
CA LEU A 465 -16.82 0.49 10.70
C LEU A 465 -18.14 1.07 11.22
N TYR A 466 -19.26 0.80 10.54
CA TYR A 466 -20.58 1.32 10.92
C TYR A 466 -21.26 0.46 12.00
N ALA A 467 -20.80 -0.78 12.18
CA ALA A 467 -21.23 -1.64 13.27
C ALA A 467 -20.80 -1.05 14.62
N ASN A 468 -21.77 -0.82 15.52
CA ASN A 468 -21.50 -0.30 16.85
C ASN A 468 -21.23 -1.45 17.83
N ASP A 469 -20.21 -2.25 17.54
CA ASP A 469 -19.90 -3.47 18.29
C ASP A 469 -18.38 -3.74 18.40
N TRP A 470 -18.01 -4.92 18.93
CA TRP A 470 -16.61 -5.32 19.09
C TRP A 470 -16.11 -6.28 18.01
N SER A 471 -16.92 -6.56 16.99
CA SER A 471 -16.60 -7.58 15.97
C SER A 471 -15.35 -7.21 15.18
N VAL A 472 -15.28 -5.97 14.67
CA VAL A 472 -14.16 -5.50 13.84
C VAL A 472 -12.88 -5.39 14.67
N PHE A 473 -12.97 -4.84 15.89
CA PHE A 473 -11.84 -4.81 16.81
C PHE A 473 -11.33 -6.22 17.11
N GLY A 474 -12.23 -7.14 17.42
CA GLY A 474 -11.89 -8.54 17.67
C GLY A 474 -11.23 -9.22 16.47
N ALA A 475 -11.68 -8.96 15.25
CA ALA A 475 -11.05 -9.45 14.03
C ALA A 475 -9.59 -8.99 13.89
N PHE A 476 -9.31 -7.71 14.11
CA PHE A 476 -7.95 -7.16 14.01
C PHE A 476 -7.02 -7.52 15.18
N VAL A 477 -7.57 -7.99 16.31
CA VAL A 477 -6.78 -8.65 17.36
C VAL A 477 -6.56 -10.13 17.02
N ALA A 478 -7.60 -10.81 16.57
CA ALA A 478 -7.59 -12.24 16.25
C ALA A 478 -6.65 -12.58 15.09
N ALA A 479 -6.53 -11.71 14.08
CA ALA A 479 -5.63 -11.92 12.95
C ALA A 479 -4.16 -12.07 13.39
N PRO A 480 -3.48 -11.07 13.97
CA PRO A 480 -2.07 -11.18 14.34
C PRO A 480 -1.82 -12.20 15.45
N VAL A 481 -2.71 -12.29 16.45
CA VAL A 481 -2.59 -13.26 17.55
C VAL A 481 -2.73 -14.68 17.02
N GLY A 482 -3.76 -14.92 16.21
CA GLY A 482 -3.97 -16.19 15.51
C GLY A 482 -2.75 -16.57 14.67
N SER A 483 -2.19 -15.61 13.93
CA SER A 483 -1.02 -15.90 13.10
C SER A 483 0.17 -16.39 13.92
N PHE A 484 0.45 -15.80 15.08
CA PHE A 484 1.49 -16.31 15.96
C PHE A 484 1.13 -17.68 16.54
N LEU A 485 -0.09 -17.88 17.04
CA LEU A 485 -0.52 -19.16 17.62
C LEU A 485 -0.39 -20.31 16.62
N TRP A 486 -0.89 -20.13 15.39
CA TRP A 486 -0.76 -21.11 14.33
C TRP A 486 0.67 -21.26 13.84
N GLY A 487 1.46 -20.18 13.78
CA GLY A 487 2.89 -20.24 13.48
C GLY A 487 3.68 -21.08 14.48
N PHE A 488 3.44 -20.90 15.78
CA PHE A 488 4.05 -21.69 16.86
C PHE A 488 3.53 -23.13 16.90
N ALA A 489 2.25 -23.35 16.62
CA ALA A 489 1.70 -24.70 16.45
C ALA A 489 2.37 -25.41 15.26
N GLY A 490 2.54 -24.72 14.14
CA GLY A 490 3.26 -25.20 12.96
C GLY A 490 4.71 -25.54 13.28
N LEU A 491 5.40 -24.70 14.05
CA LEU A 491 6.74 -24.98 14.56
C LEU A 491 6.76 -26.26 15.38
N GLY A 492 5.84 -26.40 16.35
CA GLY A 492 5.72 -27.57 17.20
C GLY A 492 5.51 -28.85 16.39
N CYS A 493 4.59 -28.82 15.42
CA CYS A 493 4.35 -29.93 14.50
C CYS A 493 5.60 -30.30 13.70
N ARG A 494 6.31 -29.31 13.14
CA ARG A 494 7.53 -29.55 12.38
C ARG A 494 8.63 -30.17 13.24
N LEU A 495 8.88 -29.60 14.42
CA LEU A 495 9.92 -30.10 15.33
C LEU A 495 9.58 -31.51 15.83
N ALA A 496 8.31 -31.78 16.17
CA ALA A 496 7.85 -33.11 16.57
C ALA A 496 8.02 -34.14 15.46
N PHE A 497 7.67 -33.78 14.22
CA PHE A 497 7.88 -34.65 13.06
C PHE A 497 9.37 -34.93 12.80
N GLN A 498 10.20 -33.89 12.81
CA GLN A 498 11.66 -34.02 12.64
C GLN A 498 12.28 -34.86 13.75
N TYR A 499 11.83 -34.71 14.99
CA TYR A 499 12.26 -35.54 16.11
C TYR A 499 11.85 -37.01 15.95
N ALA A 500 10.59 -37.27 15.59
CA ALA A 500 10.10 -38.63 15.35
C ALA A 500 10.86 -39.31 14.20
N MET A 501 11.16 -38.58 13.12
CA MET A 501 11.90 -39.08 11.98
C MET A 501 13.39 -39.31 12.29
N ALA A 502 14.01 -38.43 13.09
CA ALA A 502 15.37 -38.61 13.58
C ALA A 502 15.49 -39.86 14.46
N LYS A 503 14.53 -40.05 15.38
CA LYS A 503 14.45 -41.24 16.24
C LYS A 503 14.23 -42.52 15.44
N LYS A 504 13.34 -42.50 14.43
CA LYS A 504 13.08 -43.65 13.55
C LYS A 504 14.32 -44.03 12.72
N ASN A 505 15.07 -43.05 12.23
CA ASN A 505 16.21 -43.26 11.34
C ASN A 505 17.55 -43.38 12.08
N GLY A 506 17.55 -43.35 13.42
CA GLY A 506 18.78 -43.39 14.24
C GLY A 506 19.71 -42.19 14.05
N ARG A 507 19.19 -41.05 13.58
CA ARG A 507 19.97 -39.82 13.33
C ARG A 507 19.86 -38.85 14.50
N ARG A 508 20.87 -37.99 14.69
CA ARG A 508 20.81 -36.88 15.65
C ARG A 508 19.76 -35.85 15.20
N PHE A 509 19.01 -35.32 16.15
CA PHE A 509 18.12 -34.18 15.94
C PHE A 509 18.95 -32.89 15.86
N ASP A 510 18.93 -32.24 14.69
CA ASP A 510 19.74 -31.07 14.33
C ASP A 510 18.89 -29.82 13.99
N ALA A 511 17.56 -29.92 14.12
CA ALA A 511 16.63 -28.88 13.68
C ALA A 511 16.76 -27.52 14.41
N LEU A 512 17.35 -27.52 15.61
CA LEU A 512 17.61 -26.34 16.43
C LEU A 512 19.09 -25.95 16.47
N ASP A 513 19.94 -26.64 15.70
CA ASP A 513 21.34 -26.25 15.57
C ASP A 513 21.43 -24.95 14.76
N ARG A 514 22.30 -24.04 15.18
CA ARG A 514 22.53 -22.79 14.45
C ARG A 514 23.14 -23.13 13.09
N PRO A 515 22.71 -22.44 12.00
CA PRO A 515 23.44 -22.52 10.74
C PRO A 515 24.91 -22.17 10.99
N VAL A 516 25.83 -22.95 10.45
CA VAL A 516 27.26 -22.60 10.46
C VAL A 516 27.41 -21.39 9.55
N ASP A 517 27.80 -20.24 10.11
CA ASP A 517 28.07 -19.03 9.34
C ASP A 517 29.17 -19.34 8.31
N THR A 518 28.87 -19.24 7.02
CA THR A 518 29.93 -19.05 6.01
C THR A 518 30.61 -17.71 6.30
N PRO A 519 31.95 -17.64 6.31
CA PRO A 519 32.67 -16.63 7.08
C PRO A 519 32.55 -15.24 6.44
N TYR A 520 31.70 -14.39 7.01
CA TYR A 520 32.02 -12.96 7.09
C TYR A 520 32.90 -12.76 8.32
N ALA A 521 34.11 -12.23 8.11
CA ALA A 521 34.99 -11.87 9.21
C ALA A 521 34.30 -10.81 10.11
N PRO A 522 34.57 -10.80 11.44
CA PRO A 522 33.87 -9.93 12.39
C PRO A 522 34.05 -8.43 12.15
N ASP A 523 34.99 -8.03 11.28
CA ASP A 523 35.46 -6.65 11.17
C ASP A 523 35.09 -5.94 9.85
N GLY A 524 34.17 -6.49 9.05
CA GLY A 524 33.59 -5.76 7.93
C GLY A 524 34.52 -5.45 6.75
N VAL A 525 35.69 -6.09 6.66
CA VAL A 525 36.56 -6.04 5.47
C VAL A 525 36.31 -7.28 4.61
N PRO A 526 36.01 -7.15 3.30
CA PRO A 526 35.98 -8.30 2.40
C PRO A 526 37.38 -8.90 2.32
N ARG A 527 37.53 -10.19 2.67
CA ARG A 527 38.78 -10.91 2.41
C ARG A 527 38.93 -11.03 0.90
N GLN A 528 39.96 -10.38 0.36
CA GLN A 528 40.36 -10.49 -1.03
C GLN A 528 40.69 -11.98 -1.27
N VAL A 529 39.95 -12.62 -2.16
CA VAL A 529 40.28 -13.98 -2.61
C VAL A 529 41.51 -13.80 -3.51
N ASP A 530 42.68 -14.19 -3.00
CA ASP A 530 43.90 -14.22 -3.82
C ASP A 530 43.69 -15.21 -4.97
N VAL A 531 44.03 -14.75 -6.18
CA VAL A 531 43.71 -15.41 -7.46
C VAL A 531 44.67 -16.58 -7.76
N ASP A 532 45.58 -16.94 -6.86
CA ASP A 532 46.68 -17.87 -7.16
C ASP A 532 46.50 -19.31 -6.65
N GLU A 533 45.34 -19.70 -6.12
CA GLU A 533 45.10 -21.07 -5.60
C GLU A 533 44.31 -21.97 -6.59
N TYR A 534 44.50 -21.77 -7.90
CA TYR A 534 43.94 -22.63 -8.97
C TYR A 534 45.03 -23.24 -9.87
N ALA A 535 46.15 -23.65 -9.29
CA ALA A 535 47.10 -24.54 -9.93
C ALA A 535 47.41 -25.71 -9.00
N ASP A 536 47.26 -26.91 -9.53
CA ASP A 536 47.47 -28.21 -8.87
C ASP A 536 46.43 -28.65 -7.84
N VAL A 537 45.51 -29.52 -8.26
CA VAL A 537 45.59 -30.97 -8.00
C VAL A 537 44.27 -31.62 -8.44
N THR A 538 44.41 -32.67 -9.24
CA THR A 538 43.37 -33.60 -9.68
C THR A 538 42.74 -34.39 -8.52
N SER A 539 41.49 -34.81 -8.72
CA SER A 539 40.70 -35.83 -8.00
C SER A 539 39.96 -35.43 -6.70
N ASP A 540 38.64 -35.64 -6.76
CA ASP A 540 37.63 -35.84 -5.71
C ASP A 540 37.34 -34.76 -4.64
N VAL A 541 36.03 -34.65 -4.30
CA VAL A 541 35.41 -33.94 -3.15
C VAL A 541 35.12 -32.43 -3.42
N GLU A 542 33.95 -31.81 -3.17
CA GLU A 542 32.72 -32.12 -2.46
C GLU A 542 31.53 -31.43 -3.15
N ILE A 543 30.42 -32.15 -3.36
CA ILE A 543 29.17 -31.56 -3.85
C ILE A 543 28.61 -30.66 -2.74
N VAL A 544 28.58 -29.35 -2.98
CA VAL A 544 27.89 -28.36 -2.15
C VAL A 544 26.46 -28.86 -1.88
N LYS A 545 26.19 -29.25 -0.63
CA LYS A 545 24.84 -29.63 -0.20
C LYS A 545 23.92 -28.42 -0.38
N PRO A 546 22.82 -28.55 -1.14
CA PRO A 546 21.79 -27.53 -1.13
C PRO A 546 21.21 -27.46 0.29
N ALA A 547 21.12 -26.26 0.84
CA ALA A 547 20.38 -26.01 2.07
C ALA A 547 18.97 -26.60 1.94
N GLY A 548 18.72 -27.65 2.74
CA GLY A 548 17.42 -28.26 3.02
C GLY A 548 16.48 -28.44 1.83
N LYS A 549 16.51 -29.63 1.20
CA LYS A 549 15.35 -30.11 0.44
C LYS A 549 14.12 -30.11 1.35
N PHE A 550 13.04 -29.49 0.86
CA PHE A 550 11.69 -29.58 1.40
C PHE A 550 11.27 -31.05 1.52
N PHE A 551 10.77 -31.44 2.69
CA PHE A 551 9.50 -32.13 2.78
C PHE A 551 8.51 -31.15 3.39
#